data_AF-A0A7D5S154-F1
#
_entry.id   AF-A0A7D5S154-F1
#
_cell.length_a   1.000
_cell.length_b   1.000
_cell.length_c   1.000
_cell.angle_alpha   90.00
_cell.angle_beta   90.00
_cell.angle_gamma   90.00
#
_symmetry.space_group_name_H-M   'P 1'
#
loop_
_entity.id
_entity.type
_entity.pdbx_description
1 polymer ?
#
loop_
_entity_poly.entity_id
_entity_poly.type
_entity_poly.pdbx_seq_one_letter_code
_entity_poly.pdbx_strand_id
1 'polypeptide(L)'
;MNQIHKLLLIFLLLFDVPATAQRICGSAEHLHDMELSDANFAAARQLIEQQTQAYLSNPNKPTRLTVEIPVVVHVVYRTAVENISDAQIHSQIQILNEDFRKLNADFSSVTPSVFQAAAADCAIQFVLAKQTPSGDSSTGITRTQTTVTSFTTNNSVKFSSLGGKDAWPASQYLNIWVCKLASGLLGYAQFPGGPAASDGVVCSYRAFGNTGAVLAPFNKGRTATHEVGHWLNLFHIWGDDGGSCNGTDLVGDTPDQGAEHYGCPAFPSISCNNGPNGAMFMNFMDYTDDACMSMFTLGQKARMDVLFLPGGVRASLLNSNGGSYPLPPCSMTSNIQTVFVNETDALIDWDQVSGAMSYHIRYRILGDSTWNYNTSSINSYILSGLTGGTTYEFGIQTSCTSGLSAWSPSQNFTTTSPAPICAIPVVLPAQNITENSANIIWNVSNNSTGTYLLRYRLQNGGLG
;
A
#
# COMPACT_ATOMS: atom_id res chain seq x y z
N MET A 1 -69.79 10.29 63.31
CA MET A 1 -69.95 9.41 62.13
C MET A 1 -68.73 9.57 61.25
N ASN A 2 -67.99 8.47 61.07
CA ASN A 2 -66.73 8.36 60.34
C ASN A 2 -66.85 8.70 58.86
N GLN A 3 -65.91 9.46 58.30
CA GLN A 3 -65.50 9.32 56.89
C GLN A 3 -63.99 9.58 56.76
N ILE A 4 -63.25 8.47 56.70
CA ILE A 4 -61.81 8.39 56.43
C ILE A 4 -61.64 8.61 54.92
N HIS A 5 -60.97 9.69 54.52
CA HIS A 5 -60.55 9.89 53.14
C HIS A 5 -59.33 9.00 52.86
N LYS A 6 -59.55 7.88 52.15
CA LYS A 6 -58.49 7.02 51.65
C LYS A 6 -57.78 7.72 50.49
N LEU A 7 -56.52 8.11 50.70
CA LEU A 7 -55.61 8.53 49.66
C LEU A 7 -55.18 7.28 48.86
N LEU A 8 -55.62 7.16 47.62
CA LEU A 8 -55.18 6.10 46.71
C LEU A 8 -53.90 6.57 46.01
N LEU A 9 -52.73 6.18 46.53
CA LEU A 9 -51.46 6.32 45.79
C LEU A 9 -51.43 5.27 44.68
N ILE A 10 -51.60 5.72 43.44
CA ILE A 10 -51.32 4.92 42.24
C ILE A 10 -49.81 4.94 42.04
N PHE A 11 -49.15 3.84 42.40
CA PHE A 11 -47.73 3.62 42.09
C PHE A 11 -47.65 3.23 40.60
N LEU A 12 -47.36 4.20 39.73
CA LEU A 12 -47.06 3.92 38.33
C LEU A 12 -45.67 3.28 38.28
N LEU A 13 -45.61 1.95 38.25
CA LEU A 13 -44.40 1.21 37.90
C LEU A 13 -44.05 1.53 36.44
N LEU A 14 -43.16 2.49 36.24
CA LEU A 14 -42.43 2.68 34.99
C LEU A 14 -41.55 1.43 34.82
N PHE A 15 -42.05 0.46 34.06
CA PHE A 15 -41.18 -0.53 33.45
C PHE A 15 -40.36 0.19 32.38
N ASP A 16 -39.11 0.52 32.70
CA ASP A 16 -38.11 0.83 31.68
C ASP A 16 -37.93 -0.43 30.83
N VAL A 17 -38.68 -0.53 29.74
CA VAL A 17 -38.36 -1.48 28.66
C VAL A 17 -37.12 -0.90 27.98
N PRO A 18 -35.94 -1.53 28.07
CA PRO A 18 -34.78 -1.06 27.34
C PRO A 18 -35.10 -1.14 25.85
N ALA A 19 -35.21 0.02 25.19
CA ALA A 19 -35.24 0.08 23.73
C ALA A 19 -33.86 -0.33 23.22
N THR A 20 -33.73 -1.58 22.77
CA THR A 20 -32.53 -2.09 22.12
C THR A 20 -32.45 -1.48 20.72
N ALA A 21 -31.34 -0.79 20.41
CA ALA A 21 -31.11 -0.28 19.07
C ALA A 21 -31.01 -1.44 18.07
N GLN A 22 -31.74 -1.37 16.95
CA GLN A 22 -31.68 -2.34 15.86
C GLN A 22 -30.56 -2.00 14.88
N ARG A 23 -30.03 -3.01 14.18
CA ARG A 23 -29.07 -2.77 13.08
C ARG A 23 -29.80 -2.08 11.94
N ILE A 24 -29.20 -1.03 11.40
CA ILE A 24 -29.69 -0.35 10.21
C ILE A 24 -28.49 -0.20 9.27
N CYS A 25 -28.52 -0.90 8.13
CA CYS A 25 -27.57 -0.77 7.03
C CYS A 25 -28.28 -0.15 5.81
N GLY A 26 -27.59 0.76 5.13
CA GLY A 26 -28.14 1.50 3.98
C GLY A 26 -27.71 0.93 2.62
N SER A 27 -27.04 -0.22 2.58
CA SER A 27 -26.40 -0.75 1.36
C SER A 27 -27.39 -1.22 0.29
N ALA A 28 -28.49 -1.85 0.69
CA ALA A 28 -29.53 -2.29 -0.26
C ALA A 28 -30.25 -1.09 -0.90
N GLU A 29 -30.65 -0.10 -0.09
CA GLU A 29 -31.25 1.15 -0.57
C GLU A 29 -30.27 1.91 -1.47
N HIS A 30 -29.00 2.01 -1.07
CA HIS A 30 -27.97 2.68 -1.85
C HIS A 30 -27.73 2.00 -3.19
N LEU A 31 -27.67 0.66 -3.22
CA LEU A 31 -27.59 -0.12 -4.45
C LEU A 31 -28.76 0.18 -5.38
N HIS A 32 -29.99 0.09 -4.85
CA HIS A 32 -31.21 0.32 -5.62
C HIS A 32 -31.25 1.73 -6.21
N ASP A 33 -30.96 2.75 -5.41
CA ASP A 33 -30.92 4.15 -5.85
C ASP A 33 -29.87 4.36 -6.96
N MET A 34 -28.70 3.73 -6.85
CA MET A 34 -27.66 3.81 -7.86
C MET A 34 -28.06 3.09 -9.16
N GLU A 35 -28.67 1.91 -9.09
CA GLU A 35 -29.12 1.18 -10.28
C GLU A 35 -30.23 1.93 -11.03
N LEU A 36 -31.10 2.65 -10.31
CA LEU A 36 -32.12 3.50 -10.93
C LEU A 36 -31.56 4.79 -11.54
N SER A 37 -30.52 5.37 -10.93
CA SER A 37 -29.99 6.68 -11.33
C SER A 37 -28.81 6.62 -12.30
N ASP A 38 -28.11 5.48 -12.41
CA ASP A 38 -26.95 5.30 -13.28
C ASP A 38 -27.03 3.98 -14.07
N ALA A 39 -27.39 4.09 -15.35
CA ALA A 39 -27.49 2.94 -16.26
C ALA A 39 -26.13 2.24 -16.50
N ASN A 40 -25.01 2.95 -16.41
CA ASN A 40 -23.69 2.33 -16.54
C ASN A 40 -23.37 1.47 -15.32
N PHE A 41 -23.74 1.95 -14.13
CA PHE A 41 -23.62 1.16 -12.91
C PHE A 41 -24.49 -0.10 -12.97
N ALA A 42 -25.76 0.03 -13.36
CA ALA A 42 -26.65 -1.11 -13.54
C ALA A 42 -26.08 -2.16 -14.53
N ALA A 43 -25.53 -1.71 -15.66
CA ALA A 43 -24.87 -2.60 -16.62
C ALA A 43 -23.59 -3.26 -16.04
N ALA A 44 -22.80 -2.52 -15.26
CA ALA A 44 -21.61 -3.06 -14.59
C ALA A 44 -21.99 -4.12 -13.55
N ARG A 45 -23.05 -3.89 -12.76
CA ARG A 45 -23.60 -4.87 -11.81
C ARG A 45 -24.01 -6.16 -12.51
N GLN A 46 -24.73 -6.08 -13.62
CA GLN A 46 -25.11 -7.25 -14.41
C GLN A 46 -23.89 -8.02 -14.92
N LEU A 47 -22.85 -7.34 -15.41
CA LEU A 47 -21.63 -7.98 -15.86
C LEU A 47 -20.90 -8.69 -14.71
N ILE A 48 -20.80 -8.05 -13.54
CA ILE A 48 -20.16 -8.63 -12.35
C ILE A 48 -20.92 -9.88 -11.90
N GLU A 49 -22.25 -9.86 -11.88
CA GLU A 49 -23.04 -11.04 -11.53
C GLU A 49 -22.90 -12.15 -12.57
N GLN A 50 -22.88 -11.84 -13.87
CA GLN A 50 -22.63 -12.84 -14.92
C GLN A 50 -21.25 -13.50 -14.76
N GLN A 51 -20.20 -12.71 -14.50
CA GLN A 51 -18.86 -13.22 -14.21
C GLN A 51 -18.84 -14.08 -12.95
N THR A 52 -19.54 -13.65 -11.90
CA THR A 52 -19.66 -14.39 -10.64
C THR A 52 -20.34 -15.73 -10.87
N GLN A 53 -21.47 -15.78 -11.58
CA GLN A 53 -22.16 -17.03 -11.88
C GLN A 53 -21.34 -17.96 -12.78
N ALA A 54 -20.67 -17.42 -13.79
CA ALA A 54 -19.74 -18.19 -14.62
C ALA A 54 -18.62 -18.81 -13.79
N TYR A 55 -18.05 -18.06 -12.84
CA TYR A 55 -17.03 -18.57 -11.91
C TYR A 55 -17.58 -19.67 -10.99
N LEU A 56 -18.74 -19.43 -10.35
CA LEU A 56 -19.36 -20.38 -9.43
C LEU A 56 -19.73 -21.71 -10.11
N SER A 57 -20.22 -21.65 -11.35
CA SER A 57 -20.59 -22.82 -12.15
C SER A 57 -19.40 -23.62 -12.71
N ASN A 58 -18.19 -23.05 -12.66
CA ASN A 58 -16.98 -23.73 -13.14
C ASN A 58 -16.48 -24.75 -12.08
N PRO A 59 -16.43 -26.06 -12.40
CA PRO A 59 -15.93 -27.09 -11.48
C PRO A 59 -14.41 -26.98 -11.26
N ASN A 60 -13.68 -26.39 -12.21
CA ASN A 60 -12.23 -26.18 -12.16
C ASN A 60 -11.90 -24.70 -11.87
N LYS A 61 -12.78 -24.01 -11.15
CA LYS A 61 -12.58 -22.59 -10.82
C LYS A 61 -11.26 -22.39 -10.07
N PRO A 62 -10.45 -21.38 -10.45
CA PRO A 62 -9.18 -21.13 -9.80
C PRO A 62 -9.39 -20.67 -8.35
N THR A 63 -8.50 -21.10 -7.47
CA THR A 63 -8.38 -20.57 -6.12
C THR A 63 -7.36 -19.43 -6.11
N ARG A 64 -7.46 -18.54 -5.12
CA ARG A 64 -6.48 -17.47 -4.91
C ARG A 64 -5.73 -17.62 -3.59
N LEU A 65 -4.55 -17.04 -3.56
CA LEU A 65 -3.81 -16.82 -2.32
C LEU A 65 -4.51 -15.75 -1.46
N THR A 66 -4.01 -15.58 -0.24
CA THR A 66 -4.47 -14.51 0.64
C THR A 66 -4.22 -13.15 -0.03
N VAL A 67 -5.23 -12.30 -0.04
CA VAL A 67 -5.16 -10.94 -0.59
C VAL A 67 -4.98 -9.97 0.55
N GLU A 68 -3.94 -9.14 0.48
CA GLU A 68 -3.76 -8.00 1.38
C GLU A 68 -4.39 -6.76 0.74
N ILE A 69 -5.32 -6.12 1.45
CA ILE A 69 -6.03 -4.93 1.01
C ILE A 69 -5.53 -3.72 1.81
N PRO A 70 -4.89 -2.74 1.16
CA PRO A 70 -4.55 -1.48 1.80
C PRO A 70 -5.82 -0.69 2.11
N VAL A 71 -5.94 -0.22 3.36
CA VAL A 71 -7.10 0.49 3.88
C VAL A 71 -6.71 1.91 4.25
N VAL A 72 -7.51 2.89 3.83
CA VAL A 72 -7.46 4.24 4.38
C VAL A 72 -8.73 4.53 5.15
N VAL A 73 -8.57 5.02 6.39
CA VAL A 73 -9.69 5.40 7.25
C VAL A 73 -9.80 6.91 7.31
N HIS A 74 -10.90 7.44 6.79
CA HIS A 74 -11.24 8.86 6.80
C HIS A 74 -12.16 9.18 7.97
N VAL A 75 -11.59 9.66 9.08
CA VAL A 75 -12.38 10.17 10.21
C VAL A 75 -12.88 11.57 9.87
N VAL A 76 -14.19 11.72 9.67
CA VAL A 76 -14.85 13.01 9.43
C VAL A 76 -15.66 13.37 10.66
N TYR A 77 -15.21 14.40 11.38
CA TYR A 77 -15.68 14.68 12.75
C TYR A 77 -16.08 16.14 12.95
N ARG A 78 -17.14 16.38 13.72
CA ARG A 78 -17.55 17.72 14.18
C ARG A 78 -17.20 17.92 15.65
N THR A 79 -17.36 16.88 16.47
CA THR A 79 -17.11 16.93 17.92
C THR A 79 -15.89 16.09 18.33
N ALA A 80 -15.35 16.31 19.53
CA ALA A 80 -14.19 15.56 20.03
C ALA A 80 -14.46 14.05 20.14
N VAL A 81 -15.69 13.66 20.49
CA VAL A 81 -16.09 12.24 20.60
C VAL A 81 -16.16 11.54 19.23
N GLU A 82 -16.48 12.28 18.17
CA GLU A 82 -16.49 11.79 16.79
C GLU A 82 -15.07 11.63 16.23
N ASN A 83 -14.08 12.35 16.78
CA ASN A 83 -12.66 12.24 16.41
C ASN A 83 -12.02 11.01 17.10
N ILE A 84 -12.49 9.82 16.75
CA ILE A 84 -12.14 8.54 17.40
C ILE A 84 -10.63 8.28 17.44
N SER A 85 -10.13 7.59 18.47
CA SER A 85 -8.69 7.36 18.63
C SER A 85 -8.11 6.41 17.58
N ASP A 86 -6.80 6.49 17.34
CA ASP A 86 -6.10 5.51 16.49
C ASP A 86 -6.27 4.09 17.03
N ALA A 87 -6.28 3.90 18.36
CA ALA A 87 -6.53 2.60 18.99
C ALA A 87 -7.90 2.00 18.61
N GLN A 88 -8.95 2.84 18.54
CA GLN A 88 -10.27 2.41 18.06
C GLN A 88 -10.21 1.98 16.59
N ILE A 89 -9.51 2.72 15.75
CA ILE A 89 -9.33 2.37 14.33
C ILE A 89 -8.54 1.07 14.18
N HIS A 90 -7.40 0.94 14.87
CA HIS A 90 -6.59 -0.29 14.85
C HIS A 90 -7.40 -1.51 15.31
N SER A 91 -8.25 -1.36 16.33
CA SER A 91 -9.12 -2.45 16.77
C SER A 91 -10.05 -2.93 15.66
N GLN A 92 -10.59 -2.02 14.84
CA GLN A 92 -11.45 -2.41 13.72
C GLN A 92 -10.67 -3.17 12.64
N ILE A 93 -9.46 -2.73 12.32
CA ILE A 93 -8.61 -3.42 11.33
C ILE A 93 -8.26 -4.83 11.83
N GLN A 94 -8.01 -4.99 13.14
CA GLN A 94 -7.82 -6.30 13.74
C GLN A 94 -9.08 -7.17 13.58
N ILE A 95 -10.27 -6.64 13.90
CA ILE A 95 -11.55 -7.35 13.78
C ILE A 95 -11.81 -7.81 12.33
N LEU A 96 -11.58 -6.94 11.34
CA LEU A 96 -11.72 -7.31 9.94
C LEU A 96 -10.78 -8.48 9.59
N ASN A 97 -9.53 -8.44 10.06
CA ASN A 97 -8.60 -9.56 9.87
C ASN A 97 -9.05 -10.84 10.60
N GLU A 98 -9.67 -10.72 11.77
CA GLU A 98 -10.21 -11.87 12.49
C GLU A 98 -11.37 -12.51 11.74
N ASP A 99 -12.37 -11.72 11.34
CA ASP A 99 -13.58 -12.22 10.70
C ASP A 99 -13.33 -12.76 9.29
N PHE A 100 -12.57 -12.03 8.46
CA PHE A 100 -12.28 -12.44 7.09
C PHE A 100 -11.22 -13.55 6.99
N ARG A 101 -10.59 -13.92 8.11
CA ARG A 101 -9.68 -15.08 8.22
C ARG A 101 -10.23 -16.21 9.08
N LYS A 102 -11.46 -16.09 9.58
CA LYS A 102 -12.08 -17.06 10.51
C LYS A 102 -11.20 -17.32 11.75
N LEU A 103 -10.59 -16.26 12.26
CA LEU A 103 -9.77 -16.24 13.48
C LEU A 103 -10.51 -15.61 14.67
N ASN A 104 -11.75 -15.16 14.47
CA ASN A 104 -12.61 -14.62 15.51
C ASN A 104 -12.91 -15.68 16.59
N ALA A 105 -12.60 -15.34 17.84
CA ALA A 105 -12.65 -16.28 18.97
C ALA A 105 -14.07 -16.74 19.33
N ASP A 106 -15.09 -15.98 18.95
CA ASP A 106 -16.50 -16.27 19.23
C ASP A 106 -17.12 -17.32 18.28
N PHE A 107 -16.46 -17.64 17.16
CA PHE A 107 -16.97 -18.55 16.11
C PHE A 107 -17.58 -19.83 16.69
N SER A 108 -16.82 -20.59 17.48
CA SER A 108 -17.30 -21.86 18.02
C SER A 108 -18.43 -21.74 19.03
N SER A 109 -18.58 -20.59 19.69
CA SER A 109 -19.62 -20.34 20.69
C SER A 109 -20.90 -19.76 20.10
N VAL A 110 -20.81 -18.99 19.02
CA VAL A 110 -21.94 -18.31 18.36
C VAL A 110 -22.49 -19.16 17.21
N THR A 111 -21.65 -19.90 16.49
CA THR A 111 -22.07 -20.71 15.34
C THR A 111 -22.55 -22.12 15.77
N PRO A 112 -23.82 -22.48 15.53
CA PRO A 112 -24.33 -23.83 15.74
C PRO A 112 -23.51 -24.88 14.98
N SER A 113 -23.25 -26.03 15.61
CA SER A 113 -22.36 -27.06 15.07
C SER A 113 -22.73 -27.52 13.65
N VAL A 114 -24.02 -27.49 13.30
CA VAL A 114 -24.52 -27.87 11.96
C VAL A 114 -24.06 -26.93 10.85
N PHE A 115 -23.78 -25.66 11.16
CA PHE A 115 -23.32 -24.66 10.18
C PHE A 115 -21.80 -24.46 10.19
N GLN A 116 -21.09 -24.98 11.18
CA GLN A 116 -19.64 -24.74 11.30
C GLN A 116 -18.82 -25.23 10.10
N ALA A 117 -19.29 -26.28 9.42
CA ALA A 117 -18.65 -26.82 8.21
C ALA A 117 -18.81 -25.90 6.99
N ALA A 118 -19.83 -25.03 6.96
CA ALA A 118 -20.03 -24.06 5.89
C ALA A 118 -19.14 -22.81 6.06
N ALA A 119 -18.53 -22.61 7.22
CA ALA A 119 -17.80 -21.38 7.53
C ALA A 119 -16.44 -21.27 6.83
N ALA A 120 -16.18 -20.11 6.21
CA ALA A 120 -15.00 -19.86 5.40
C ALA A 120 -13.93 -19.01 6.09
N ASP A 121 -12.66 -19.39 5.92
CA ASP A 121 -11.55 -18.41 5.89
C ASP A 121 -11.60 -17.74 4.52
N CYS A 122 -12.04 -16.48 4.44
CA CYS A 122 -12.15 -15.73 3.17
C CYS A 122 -10.78 -15.42 2.56
N ALA A 123 -9.66 -15.67 3.25
CA ALA A 123 -8.30 -15.39 2.81
C ALA A 123 -8.11 -13.91 2.42
N ILE A 124 -8.72 -12.98 3.15
CA ILE A 124 -8.53 -11.54 2.96
C ILE A 124 -7.90 -10.96 4.23
N GLN A 125 -6.86 -10.16 4.05
CA GLN A 125 -6.20 -9.42 5.11
C GLN A 125 -6.29 -7.93 4.83
N PHE A 126 -6.41 -7.14 5.87
CA PHE A 126 -6.53 -5.69 5.80
C PHE A 126 -5.34 -5.06 6.52
N VAL A 127 -4.70 -4.10 5.88
CA VAL A 127 -3.59 -3.34 6.45
C VAL A 127 -3.87 -1.85 6.28
N LEU A 128 -3.65 -1.04 7.31
CA LEU A 128 -3.68 0.41 7.12
C LEU A 128 -2.62 0.81 6.11
N ALA A 129 -2.99 1.69 5.19
CA ALA A 129 -2.12 2.17 4.14
C ALA A 129 -0.87 2.83 4.72
N LYS A 130 0.29 2.39 4.26
CA LYS A 130 1.60 2.90 4.67
C LYS A 130 2.13 3.96 3.72
N GLN A 131 1.49 4.12 2.56
CA GLN A 131 1.77 5.16 1.58
C GLN A 131 0.49 5.92 1.24
N THR A 132 0.63 7.21 0.95
CA THR A 132 -0.39 8.03 0.30
C THR A 132 -0.46 7.72 -1.20
N PRO A 133 -1.47 8.23 -1.93
CA PRO A 133 -1.53 8.08 -3.39
C PRO A 133 -0.33 8.67 -4.14
N SER A 134 0.40 9.63 -3.54
CA SER A 134 1.64 10.19 -4.10
C SER A 134 2.89 9.38 -3.76
N GLY A 135 2.79 8.31 -2.97
CA GLY A 135 3.91 7.46 -2.54
C GLY A 135 4.59 7.93 -1.24
N ASP A 136 4.11 9.01 -0.62
CA ASP A 136 4.64 9.51 0.65
C ASP A 136 4.22 8.61 1.83
N SER A 137 4.99 8.60 2.93
CA SER A 137 4.64 7.83 4.13
C SER A 137 3.28 8.25 4.70
N SER A 138 2.51 7.26 5.15
CA SER A 138 1.18 7.44 5.74
C SER A 138 0.96 6.50 6.93
N THR A 139 0.08 6.90 7.84
CA THR A 139 -0.49 6.04 8.89
C THR A 139 -1.74 5.29 8.42
N GLY A 140 -2.26 5.63 7.23
CA GLY A 140 -3.51 5.12 6.68
C GLY A 140 -4.75 5.75 7.32
N ILE A 141 -4.58 6.82 8.09
CA ILE A 141 -5.65 7.52 8.80
C ILE A 141 -5.62 8.99 8.40
N THR A 142 -6.76 9.51 7.95
CA THR A 142 -6.96 10.95 7.74
C THR A 142 -8.02 11.46 8.70
N ARG A 143 -7.89 12.70 9.15
CA ARG A 143 -8.84 13.34 10.07
C ARG A 143 -9.29 14.68 9.50
N THR A 144 -10.58 14.82 9.24
CA THR A 144 -11.18 16.02 8.64
C THR A 144 -12.23 16.59 9.58
N GLN A 145 -12.00 17.80 10.08
CA GLN A 145 -13.03 18.51 10.84
C GLN A 145 -14.12 19.03 9.90
N THR A 146 -15.39 18.88 10.29
CA THR A 146 -16.54 19.31 9.49
C THR A 146 -17.52 20.14 10.32
N THR A 147 -18.34 20.95 9.63
CA THR A 147 -19.51 21.63 10.22
C THR A 147 -20.80 20.83 10.06
N VAL A 148 -20.79 19.78 9.22
CA VAL A 148 -21.96 18.93 8.95
C VAL A 148 -22.36 18.19 10.23
N THR A 149 -23.66 18.21 10.55
CA THR A 149 -24.12 17.69 11.84
C THR A 149 -24.26 16.18 11.88
N SER A 150 -24.56 15.58 10.74
CA SER A 150 -24.68 14.15 10.47
C SER A 150 -24.76 13.93 8.97
N PHE A 151 -24.23 12.80 8.49
CA PHE A 151 -24.30 12.36 7.10
C PHE A 151 -25.38 11.29 6.89
N THR A 152 -25.73 11.03 5.64
CA THR A 152 -26.68 9.99 5.21
C THR A 152 -26.06 9.16 4.08
N THR A 153 -26.83 8.27 3.44
CA THR A 153 -26.43 7.44 2.29
C THR A 153 -26.20 8.24 0.99
N ASN A 154 -26.38 9.57 0.99
CA ASN A 154 -26.23 10.42 -0.20
C ASN A 154 -24.77 10.69 -0.63
N ASN A 155 -23.79 9.95 -0.10
CA ASN A 155 -22.36 10.08 -0.38
C ASN A 155 -21.70 11.44 -0.05
N SER A 156 -22.39 12.39 0.59
CA SER A 156 -21.78 13.70 0.92
C SER A 156 -20.51 13.60 1.79
N VAL A 157 -20.40 12.57 2.66
CA VAL A 157 -19.17 12.31 3.45
C VAL A 157 -17.95 11.97 2.58
N LYS A 158 -18.17 11.50 1.35
CA LYS A 158 -17.12 11.06 0.42
C LYS A 158 -16.56 12.20 -0.43
N PHE A 159 -17.02 13.44 -0.23
CA PHE A 159 -16.60 14.61 -1.00
C PHE A 159 -16.22 15.78 -0.11
N SER A 160 -14.99 16.28 -0.25
CA SER A 160 -14.48 17.42 0.54
C SER A 160 -15.32 18.69 0.32
N SER A 161 -15.84 18.88 -0.91
CA SER A 161 -16.71 20.00 -1.26
C SER A 161 -18.05 20.02 -0.52
N LEU A 162 -18.47 18.88 0.04
CA LEU A 162 -19.72 18.72 0.80
C LEU A 162 -19.46 18.56 2.31
N GLY A 163 -18.27 18.94 2.77
CA GLY A 163 -17.85 18.83 4.18
C GLY A 163 -17.39 17.43 4.58
N GLY A 164 -17.18 16.54 3.61
CA GLY A 164 -16.63 15.20 3.77
C GLY A 164 -15.13 15.13 3.53
N LYS A 165 -14.66 13.99 2.99
CA LYS A 165 -13.28 13.78 2.56
C LYS A 165 -13.26 12.97 1.27
N ASP A 166 -12.58 13.49 0.25
CA ASP A 166 -12.42 12.77 -1.03
C ASP A 166 -11.69 11.44 -0.85
N ALA A 167 -12.14 10.43 -1.61
CA ALA A 167 -11.55 9.11 -1.64
C ALA A 167 -10.09 9.14 -2.11
N TRP A 168 -9.27 8.24 -1.56
CA TRP A 168 -8.07 7.78 -2.24
C TRP A 168 -8.44 6.85 -3.41
N PRO A 169 -7.55 6.64 -4.40
CA PRO A 169 -7.86 5.84 -5.58
C PRO A 169 -8.36 4.44 -5.21
N ALA A 170 -9.63 4.14 -5.50
CA ALA A 170 -10.28 2.87 -5.15
C ALA A 170 -9.64 1.64 -5.82
N SER A 171 -8.84 1.84 -6.87
CA SER A 171 -8.03 0.80 -7.50
C SER A 171 -6.82 0.37 -6.66
N GLN A 172 -6.47 1.14 -5.62
CA GLN A 172 -5.31 0.87 -4.75
C GLN A 172 -5.68 0.78 -3.26
N TYR A 173 -6.82 1.32 -2.85
CA TYR A 173 -7.21 1.40 -1.44
C TYR A 173 -8.68 1.04 -1.26
N LEU A 174 -8.99 0.31 -0.18
CA LEU A 174 -10.32 0.34 0.41
C LEU A 174 -10.46 1.63 1.22
N ASN A 175 -11.38 2.49 0.81
CA ASN A 175 -11.74 3.70 1.56
C ASN A 175 -12.81 3.37 2.60
N ILE A 176 -12.55 3.74 3.85
CA ILE A 176 -13.50 3.61 4.95
C ILE A 176 -13.73 5.00 5.55
N TRP A 177 -14.93 5.55 5.41
CA TRP A 177 -15.29 6.80 6.09
C TRP A 177 -15.92 6.51 7.44
N VAL A 178 -15.45 7.19 8.48
CA VAL A 178 -16.01 7.11 9.82
C VAL A 178 -16.53 8.47 10.22
N CYS A 179 -17.84 8.55 10.47
CA CYS A 179 -18.50 9.83 10.74
C CYS A 179 -19.73 9.66 11.63
N LYS A 180 -20.41 10.76 11.95
CA LYS A 180 -21.75 10.71 12.55
C LYS A 180 -22.80 10.50 11.46
N LEU A 181 -23.50 9.38 11.52
CA LEU A 181 -24.63 9.07 10.64
C LEU A 181 -25.97 9.44 11.29
N ALA A 182 -26.94 9.83 10.46
CA ALA A 182 -28.30 10.19 10.89
C ALA A 182 -29.19 8.96 11.10
N SER A 183 -30.35 9.16 11.75
CA SER A 183 -31.46 8.18 11.81
C SER A 183 -31.12 6.79 12.35
N GLY A 184 -30.04 6.65 13.13
CA GLY A 184 -29.62 5.36 13.67
C GLY A 184 -28.86 4.46 12.69
N LEU A 185 -28.59 4.93 11.46
CA LEU A 185 -27.81 4.21 10.47
C LEU A 185 -26.43 3.85 11.04
N LEU A 186 -26.07 2.56 10.95
CA LEU A 186 -24.78 2.06 11.42
C LEU A 186 -23.71 2.13 10.34
N GLY A 187 -24.09 1.87 9.09
CA GLY A 187 -23.17 1.89 7.96
C GLY A 187 -23.89 1.75 6.62
N TYR A 188 -23.13 1.96 5.55
CA TYR A 188 -23.51 1.60 4.20
C TYR A 188 -22.26 1.42 3.33
N ALA A 189 -22.39 0.63 2.27
CA ALA A 189 -21.34 0.35 1.31
C ALA A 189 -21.79 0.71 -0.11
N GLN A 190 -20.82 0.98 -0.97
CA GLN A 190 -21.05 0.92 -2.41
C GLN A 190 -20.72 -0.49 -2.91
N PHE A 191 -21.68 -1.14 -3.57
CA PHE A 191 -21.44 -2.40 -4.27
C PHE A 191 -20.43 -2.21 -5.42
N PRO A 192 -19.68 -3.27 -5.79
CA PRO A 192 -18.70 -3.17 -6.88
C PRO A 192 -19.36 -2.80 -8.22
N GLY A 193 -18.66 -2.00 -9.02
CA GLY A 193 -19.11 -1.52 -10.34
C GLY A 193 -19.46 -0.03 -10.38
N GLY A 194 -19.59 0.62 -9.21
CA GLY A 194 -19.92 2.04 -9.10
C GLY A 194 -18.75 2.99 -9.34
N PRO A 195 -18.97 4.31 -9.27
CA PRO A 195 -17.94 5.31 -9.46
C PRO A 195 -16.80 5.17 -8.43
N ALA A 196 -15.55 5.27 -8.90
CA ALA A 196 -14.36 5.15 -8.05
C ALA A 196 -14.27 6.25 -6.97
N ALA A 197 -14.83 7.43 -7.23
CA ALA A 197 -14.80 8.56 -6.30
C ALA A 197 -15.65 8.32 -5.03
N SER A 198 -16.59 7.38 -5.08
CA SER A 198 -17.46 7.00 -3.96
C SER A 198 -17.35 5.52 -3.57
N ASP A 199 -16.44 4.75 -4.18
CA ASP A 199 -16.23 3.33 -3.83
C ASP A 199 -15.60 3.18 -2.44
N GLY A 200 -16.19 2.28 -1.65
CA GLY A 200 -15.79 2.01 -0.28
C GLY A 200 -16.99 1.92 0.66
N VAL A 201 -16.72 2.00 1.96
CA VAL A 201 -17.69 1.80 3.03
C VAL A 201 -17.74 3.01 3.96
N VAL A 202 -18.91 3.27 4.54
CA VAL A 202 -19.10 4.30 5.56
C VAL A 202 -19.63 3.64 6.81
N CYS A 203 -19.07 4.00 7.97
CA CYS A 203 -19.51 3.51 9.26
C CYS A 203 -19.75 4.67 10.23
N SER A 204 -20.74 4.48 11.10
CA SER A 204 -20.94 5.32 12.26
C SER A 204 -19.75 5.20 13.21
N TYR A 205 -19.25 6.32 13.73
CA TYR A 205 -18.17 6.32 14.73
C TYR A 205 -18.53 5.56 16.01
N ARG A 206 -19.82 5.33 16.27
CA ARG A 206 -20.34 4.54 17.41
C ARG A 206 -20.41 3.04 17.15
N ALA A 207 -20.12 2.59 15.92
CA ALA A 207 -20.19 1.20 15.51
C ALA A 207 -18.91 0.74 14.76
N PHE A 208 -17.79 1.43 15.00
CA PHE A 208 -16.50 1.19 14.34
C PHE A 208 -15.41 0.89 15.38
N GLY A 209 -14.90 -0.35 15.39
CA GLY A 209 -13.96 -0.88 16.39
C GLY A 209 -14.67 -1.55 17.57
N ASN A 210 -13.91 -1.85 18.64
CA ASN A 210 -14.45 -2.44 19.88
C ASN A 210 -13.98 -1.71 21.16
N THR A 211 -13.42 -0.53 21.01
CA THR A 211 -12.93 0.32 22.10
C THR A 211 -13.24 1.79 21.78
N GLY A 212 -13.12 2.67 22.78
CA GLY A 212 -13.37 4.10 22.59
C GLY A 212 -14.86 4.45 22.54
N ALA A 213 -15.28 5.10 21.44
CA ALA A 213 -16.60 5.74 21.33
C ALA A 213 -17.74 4.78 20.92
N VAL A 214 -17.45 3.49 20.75
CA VAL A 214 -18.45 2.48 20.34
C VAL A 214 -19.52 2.25 21.40
N LEU A 215 -20.74 1.90 20.97
CA LEU A 215 -21.85 1.60 21.86
C LEU A 215 -22.42 0.21 21.60
N ALA A 216 -22.69 -0.52 22.69
CA ALA A 216 -23.46 -1.76 22.62
C ALA A 216 -24.89 -1.49 22.09
N PRO A 217 -25.48 -2.42 21.34
CA PRO A 217 -24.98 -3.77 21.05
C PRO A 217 -24.01 -3.86 19.86
N PHE A 218 -23.70 -2.77 19.17
CA PHE A 218 -22.87 -2.72 17.96
C PHE A 218 -21.42 -2.30 18.27
N ASN A 219 -20.81 -2.96 19.25
CA ASN A 219 -19.49 -2.60 19.80
C ASN A 219 -18.43 -3.69 19.64
N LYS A 220 -18.62 -4.63 18.70
CA LYS A 220 -17.56 -5.56 18.30
C LYS A 220 -17.06 -5.27 16.90
N GLY A 221 -17.50 -4.21 16.25
CA GLY A 221 -17.01 -3.80 14.93
C GLY A 221 -17.56 -4.64 13.78
N ARG A 222 -18.65 -5.38 13.99
CA ARG A 222 -19.22 -6.25 12.94
C ARG A 222 -20.08 -5.50 11.93
N THR A 223 -20.43 -4.25 12.25
CA THR A 223 -20.92 -3.29 11.25
C THR A 223 -19.93 -3.14 10.09
N ALA A 224 -18.64 -2.89 10.35
CA ALA A 224 -17.68 -2.77 9.25
C ALA A 224 -17.47 -4.09 8.52
N THR A 225 -17.48 -5.23 9.23
CA THR A 225 -17.42 -6.57 8.60
C THR A 225 -18.56 -6.78 7.61
N HIS A 226 -19.78 -6.42 8.01
CA HIS A 226 -20.99 -6.46 7.18
C HIS A 226 -20.87 -5.53 5.95
N GLU A 227 -20.52 -4.25 6.15
CA GLU A 227 -20.39 -3.31 5.03
C GLU A 227 -19.27 -3.71 4.04
N VAL A 228 -18.15 -4.24 4.55
CA VAL A 228 -17.09 -4.76 3.69
C VAL A 228 -17.55 -6.01 2.92
N GLY A 229 -18.45 -6.82 3.49
CA GLY A 229 -19.15 -7.89 2.77
C GLY A 229 -19.91 -7.37 1.55
N HIS A 230 -20.69 -6.29 1.68
CA HIS A 230 -21.35 -5.64 0.53
C HIS A 230 -20.36 -5.07 -0.49
N TRP A 231 -19.31 -4.40 -0.03
CA TRP A 231 -18.22 -3.94 -0.90
C TRP A 231 -17.55 -5.11 -1.65
N LEU A 232 -17.57 -6.31 -1.07
CA LEU A 232 -17.13 -7.58 -1.67
C LEU A 232 -18.26 -8.39 -2.33
N ASN A 233 -19.31 -7.73 -2.78
CA ASN A 233 -20.39 -8.30 -3.60
C ASN A 233 -21.32 -9.29 -2.90
N LEU A 234 -21.43 -9.22 -1.57
CA LEU A 234 -22.42 -9.97 -0.82
C LEU A 234 -23.71 -9.17 -0.62
N PHE A 235 -24.82 -9.87 -0.68
CA PHE A 235 -26.15 -9.34 -0.37
C PHE A 235 -26.55 -9.73 1.06
N HIS A 236 -27.60 -9.10 1.57
CA HIS A 236 -28.25 -9.54 2.79
C HIS A 236 -28.80 -10.96 2.63
N ILE A 237 -28.66 -11.80 3.65
CA ILE A 237 -28.97 -13.24 3.53
C ILE A 237 -30.46 -13.57 3.33
N TRP A 238 -31.35 -12.62 3.63
CA TRP A 238 -32.80 -12.75 3.41
C TRP A 238 -33.26 -12.20 2.06
N GLY A 239 -32.35 -11.65 1.25
CA GLY A 239 -32.63 -11.24 -0.12
C GLY A 239 -33.45 -9.95 -0.30
N ASP A 240 -33.56 -9.11 0.74
CA ASP A 240 -34.14 -7.75 0.67
C ASP A 240 -35.57 -7.67 0.08
N ASP A 241 -36.39 -8.71 0.29
CA ASP A 241 -37.69 -8.88 -0.37
C ASP A 241 -38.91 -8.55 0.52
N GLY A 242 -38.68 -7.92 1.68
CA GLY A 242 -39.71 -7.55 2.64
C GLY A 242 -40.25 -8.71 3.48
N GLY A 243 -39.44 -9.76 3.70
CA GLY A 243 -39.82 -10.90 4.53
C GLY A 243 -40.51 -12.03 3.76
N SER A 244 -40.43 -11.98 2.43
CA SER A 244 -40.98 -12.97 1.53
C SER A 244 -39.99 -14.15 1.41
N CYS A 245 -40.23 -15.10 0.52
CA CYS A 245 -39.30 -16.20 0.25
C CYS A 245 -39.01 -16.28 -1.26
N ASN A 246 -38.90 -15.11 -1.90
CA ASN A 246 -38.66 -14.98 -3.34
C ASN A 246 -37.35 -14.23 -3.64
N GLY A 247 -36.85 -13.47 -2.67
CA GLY A 247 -35.53 -12.87 -2.69
C GLY A 247 -34.44 -13.94 -2.64
N THR A 248 -33.22 -13.51 -2.94
CA THR A 248 -32.04 -14.37 -2.85
C THR A 248 -30.80 -13.53 -2.64
N ASP A 249 -29.88 -14.02 -1.82
CA ASP A 249 -28.54 -13.46 -1.67
C ASP A 249 -27.54 -14.00 -2.71
N LEU A 250 -28.04 -14.84 -3.62
CA LEU A 250 -27.28 -15.52 -4.69
C LEU A 250 -26.17 -16.43 -4.18
N VAL A 251 -26.34 -17.01 -2.98
CA VAL A 251 -25.41 -17.95 -2.35
C VAL A 251 -26.14 -19.26 -2.03
N GLY A 252 -25.60 -20.39 -2.49
CA GLY A 252 -26.29 -21.69 -2.36
C GLY A 252 -26.13 -22.36 -0.99
N ASP A 253 -25.20 -21.93 -0.15
CA ASP A 253 -24.94 -22.51 1.18
C ASP A 253 -25.40 -21.62 2.35
N THR A 254 -26.07 -20.52 2.04
CA THR A 254 -26.90 -19.75 2.98
C THR A 254 -28.35 -20.25 2.82
N PRO A 255 -28.98 -20.79 3.88
CA PRO A 255 -30.37 -21.24 3.79
C PRO A 255 -31.30 -20.07 3.47
N ASP A 256 -32.29 -20.33 2.61
CA ASP A 256 -33.33 -19.33 2.27
C ASP A 256 -33.99 -18.79 3.55
N GLN A 257 -34.14 -17.47 3.63
CA GLN A 257 -34.53 -16.77 4.85
C GLN A 257 -35.61 -15.75 4.53
N GLY A 258 -36.61 -15.66 5.42
CA GLY A 258 -37.73 -14.75 5.25
C GLY A 258 -37.34 -13.29 5.51
N ALA A 259 -37.45 -12.86 6.76
CA ALA A 259 -37.03 -11.52 7.17
C ALA A 259 -35.62 -11.56 7.78
N GLU A 260 -35.02 -10.39 7.88
CA GLU A 260 -33.82 -10.15 8.68
C GLU A 260 -34.07 -10.45 10.17
N HIS A 261 -33.01 -10.82 10.88
CA HIS A 261 -33.06 -11.05 12.32
C HIS A 261 -32.37 -9.92 13.09
N TYR A 262 -32.91 -9.55 14.24
CA TYR A 262 -32.34 -8.57 15.17
C TYR A 262 -32.00 -9.20 16.52
N GLY A 263 -31.15 -8.53 17.30
CA GLY A 263 -30.77 -9.02 18.63
C GLY A 263 -29.96 -10.31 18.52
N CYS A 264 -30.26 -11.26 19.40
CA CYS A 264 -29.62 -12.57 19.45
C CYS A 264 -30.68 -13.69 19.41
N PRO A 265 -31.15 -14.10 18.21
CA PRO A 265 -32.16 -15.13 18.07
C PRO A 265 -31.75 -16.46 18.69
N ALA A 266 -32.74 -17.23 19.14
CA ALA A 266 -32.51 -18.61 19.58
C ALA A 266 -32.42 -19.55 18.38
N PHE A 267 -31.49 -20.51 18.43
CA PHE A 267 -31.36 -21.55 17.41
C PHE A 267 -32.29 -22.74 17.70
N PRO A 268 -33.00 -23.30 16.69
CA PRO A 268 -33.10 -22.84 15.30
C PRO A 268 -34.19 -21.76 15.11
N SER A 269 -34.03 -20.90 14.09
CA SER A 269 -35.07 -19.98 13.61
C SER A 269 -35.52 -20.43 12.23
N ILE A 270 -36.74 -20.96 12.08
CA ILE A 270 -37.20 -21.56 10.82
C ILE A 270 -38.08 -20.58 10.04
N SER A 271 -37.78 -20.41 8.75
CA SER A 271 -38.54 -19.64 7.75
C SER A 271 -38.41 -20.31 6.39
N CYS A 272 -39.18 -19.91 5.38
CA CYS A 272 -38.96 -20.30 3.97
C CYS A 272 -38.62 -21.79 3.73
N ASN A 273 -39.25 -22.70 4.47
CA ASN A 273 -39.01 -24.15 4.41
C ASN A 273 -37.54 -24.60 4.65
N ASN A 274 -36.73 -23.81 5.37
CA ASN A 274 -35.31 -24.11 5.67
C ASN A 274 -35.08 -25.04 6.90
N GLY A 275 -36.13 -25.75 7.33
CA GLY A 275 -36.05 -26.70 8.44
C GLY A 275 -35.20 -27.96 8.11
N PRO A 276 -34.65 -28.66 9.12
CA PRO A 276 -34.84 -28.43 10.55
C PRO A 276 -33.86 -27.42 11.18
N ASN A 277 -32.81 -27.04 10.45
CA ASN A 277 -31.72 -26.22 11.01
C ASN A 277 -32.05 -24.73 11.04
N GLY A 278 -32.95 -24.26 10.18
CA GLY A 278 -33.36 -22.87 10.17
C GLY A 278 -32.41 -21.98 9.37
N ALA A 279 -32.61 -20.67 9.56
CA ALA A 279 -31.86 -19.60 8.96
C ALA A 279 -30.49 -19.43 9.65
N MET A 280 -29.52 -18.91 8.89
CA MET A 280 -28.15 -18.68 9.38
C MET A 280 -28.02 -17.27 9.98
N PHE A 281 -28.82 -16.95 11.01
CA PHE A 281 -28.88 -15.59 11.60
C PHE A 281 -27.57 -15.08 12.22
N MET A 282 -26.60 -15.96 12.43
CA MET A 282 -25.25 -15.63 12.87
C MET A 282 -24.28 -15.32 11.73
N ASN A 283 -24.76 -15.29 10.49
CA ASN A 283 -23.97 -14.82 9.36
C ASN A 283 -23.74 -13.30 9.50
N PHE A 284 -22.56 -12.82 9.11
CA PHE A 284 -22.26 -11.39 9.13
C PHE A 284 -23.17 -10.56 8.23
N MET A 285 -23.85 -11.16 7.25
CA MET A 285 -24.78 -10.49 6.34
C MET A 285 -26.25 -10.53 6.80
N ASP A 286 -26.53 -10.93 8.05
CA ASP A 286 -27.82 -10.69 8.73
C ASP A 286 -27.75 -9.41 9.61
N TYR A 287 -28.86 -9.03 10.26
CA TYR A 287 -29.00 -7.83 11.08
C TYR A 287 -28.87 -8.02 12.59
N THR A 288 -28.37 -9.19 13.01
CA THR A 288 -28.21 -9.51 14.43
C THR A 288 -27.22 -8.57 15.12
N ASP A 289 -27.23 -8.59 16.46
CA ASP A 289 -26.28 -7.84 17.26
C ASP A 289 -24.84 -8.34 16.98
N ASP A 290 -23.85 -7.47 17.13
CA ASP A 290 -22.45 -7.79 16.83
C ASP A 290 -21.95 -9.05 17.56
N ALA A 291 -22.45 -9.32 18.78
CA ALA A 291 -22.06 -10.47 19.59
C ALA A 291 -22.71 -11.81 19.13
N CYS A 292 -23.61 -11.76 18.16
CA CYS A 292 -24.44 -12.87 17.71
C CYS A 292 -24.26 -13.20 16.23
N MET A 293 -23.25 -12.59 15.59
CA MET A 293 -22.75 -12.95 14.26
C MET A 293 -21.28 -13.31 14.32
N SER A 294 -20.85 -14.30 13.54
CA SER A 294 -19.51 -14.87 13.68
C SER A 294 -18.96 -15.58 12.43
N MET A 295 -19.66 -15.55 11.29
CA MET A 295 -19.18 -16.26 10.10
C MET A 295 -19.62 -15.68 8.75
N PHE A 296 -18.76 -15.89 7.75
CA PHE A 296 -19.13 -15.98 6.33
C PHE A 296 -19.14 -17.44 5.88
N THR A 297 -19.85 -17.77 4.81
CA THR A 297 -19.88 -19.11 4.21
C THR A 297 -18.85 -19.31 3.09
N LEU A 298 -18.63 -20.56 2.69
CA LEU A 298 -17.78 -20.92 1.54
C LEU A 298 -18.34 -20.36 0.23
N GLY A 299 -19.66 -20.34 0.06
CA GLY A 299 -20.33 -19.73 -1.08
C GLY A 299 -20.16 -18.21 -1.11
N GLN A 300 -20.29 -17.54 0.04
CA GLN A 300 -19.99 -16.12 0.17
C GLN A 300 -18.52 -15.83 -0.19
N LYS A 301 -17.55 -16.62 0.33
CA LYS A 301 -16.14 -16.50 -0.07
C LYS A 301 -15.97 -16.60 -1.59
N ALA A 302 -16.62 -17.57 -2.24
CA ALA A 302 -16.48 -17.76 -3.68
C ALA A 302 -16.96 -16.53 -4.49
N ARG A 303 -18.00 -15.83 -4.01
CA ARG A 303 -18.44 -14.55 -4.57
C ARG A 303 -17.43 -13.42 -4.35
N MET A 304 -16.74 -13.39 -3.21
CA MET A 304 -15.66 -12.42 -2.96
C MET A 304 -14.45 -12.70 -3.87
N ASP A 305 -14.08 -13.97 -4.05
CA ASP A 305 -12.86 -14.39 -4.74
C ASP A 305 -12.83 -13.93 -6.20
N VAL A 306 -13.97 -14.00 -6.91
CA VAL A 306 -14.06 -13.62 -8.33
C VAL A 306 -13.67 -12.16 -8.58
N LEU A 307 -13.86 -11.28 -7.58
CA LEU A 307 -13.56 -9.85 -7.72
C LEU A 307 -12.06 -9.60 -7.89
N PHE A 308 -11.20 -10.49 -7.38
CA PHE A 308 -9.75 -10.35 -7.39
C PHE A 308 -9.04 -11.16 -8.47
N LEU A 309 -9.75 -12.07 -9.15
CA LEU A 309 -9.17 -12.83 -10.25
C LEU A 309 -8.88 -11.94 -11.47
N PRO A 310 -8.03 -12.38 -12.42
CA PRO A 310 -7.76 -11.60 -13.64
C PRO A 310 -9.06 -11.19 -14.35
N GLY A 311 -9.23 -9.89 -14.57
CA GLY A 311 -10.44 -9.30 -15.17
C GLY A 311 -11.57 -8.98 -14.16
N GLY A 312 -11.43 -9.38 -12.89
CA GLY A 312 -12.33 -9.01 -11.81
C GLY A 312 -12.21 -7.52 -11.45
N VAL A 313 -13.32 -6.94 -10.98
CA VAL A 313 -13.44 -5.48 -10.74
C VAL A 313 -12.51 -4.94 -9.64
N ARG A 314 -11.98 -5.82 -8.77
CA ARG A 314 -11.04 -5.47 -7.69
C ARG A 314 -9.63 -6.04 -7.91
N ALA A 315 -9.33 -6.62 -9.07
CA ALA A 315 -8.03 -7.22 -9.37
C ALA A 315 -6.85 -6.23 -9.29
N SER A 316 -7.11 -4.93 -9.47
CA SER A 316 -6.10 -3.87 -9.36
C SER A 316 -5.51 -3.75 -7.95
N LEU A 317 -6.27 -4.09 -6.91
CA LEU A 317 -5.79 -4.04 -5.52
C LEU A 317 -4.64 -5.01 -5.26
N LEU A 318 -4.52 -6.09 -6.05
CA LEU A 318 -3.43 -7.06 -5.95
C LEU A 318 -2.06 -6.46 -6.28
N ASN A 319 -2.04 -5.32 -7.00
CA ASN A 319 -0.81 -4.61 -7.38
C ASN A 319 -0.64 -3.30 -6.61
N SER A 320 -1.41 -3.09 -5.54
CA SER A 320 -1.32 -1.87 -4.76
C SER A 320 -0.04 -1.84 -3.91
N ASN A 321 0.70 -0.75 -4.01
CA ASN A 321 1.84 -0.47 -3.13
C ASN A 321 1.41 0.11 -1.77
N GLY A 322 0.11 0.43 -1.60
CA GLY A 322 -0.41 1.10 -0.42
C GLY A 322 -0.16 0.35 0.89
N GLY A 323 -0.06 -0.98 0.86
CA GLY A 323 0.20 -1.83 2.03
C GLY A 323 1.67 -1.93 2.44
N SER A 324 2.59 -1.44 1.61
CA SER A 324 4.04 -1.48 1.84
C SER A 324 4.57 -0.13 2.31
N TYR A 325 5.58 -0.07 3.19
CA TYR A 325 6.21 1.22 3.50
C TYR A 325 6.88 1.81 2.25
N PRO A 326 6.93 3.16 2.10
CA PRO A 326 7.68 3.77 1.02
C PRO A 326 9.13 3.28 1.04
N LEU A 327 9.68 3.01 -0.15
CA LEU A 327 11.10 2.71 -0.23
C LEU A 327 11.90 3.92 0.25
N PRO A 328 12.97 3.74 1.04
CA PRO A 328 13.83 4.84 1.44
C PRO A 328 14.34 5.60 0.20
N PRO A 329 14.41 6.95 0.25
CA PRO A 329 14.95 7.73 -0.85
C PRO A 329 16.41 7.33 -1.11
N CYS A 330 16.78 7.22 -2.40
CA CYS A 330 18.14 6.88 -2.78
C CYS A 330 19.10 7.99 -2.37
N SER A 331 19.98 7.70 -1.40
CA SER A 331 20.89 8.69 -0.85
C SER A 331 22.08 8.93 -1.78
N MET A 332 22.55 10.18 -1.83
CA MET A 332 23.83 10.49 -2.48
C MET A 332 24.98 9.78 -1.76
N THR A 333 26.00 9.40 -2.52
CA THR A 333 27.23 8.86 -1.95
C THR A 333 28.05 9.95 -1.23
N SER A 334 28.85 9.54 -0.24
CA SER A 334 29.72 10.40 0.59
C SER A 334 31.18 9.95 0.54
N ASN A 335 32.08 10.76 1.10
CA ASN A 335 33.53 10.49 1.19
C ASN A 335 34.16 10.10 -0.15
N ILE A 336 33.73 10.78 -1.21
CA ILE A 336 34.28 10.62 -2.55
C ILE A 336 35.73 11.13 -2.55
N GLN A 337 36.65 10.29 -3.01
CA GLN A 337 38.07 10.62 -3.06
C GLN A 337 38.75 9.95 -4.26
N THR A 338 39.92 10.48 -4.61
CA THR A 338 40.83 9.86 -5.58
C THR A 338 41.91 9.13 -4.80
N VAL A 339 41.93 7.80 -4.92
CA VAL A 339 42.85 6.91 -4.17
C VAL A 339 44.25 6.96 -4.75
N PHE A 340 44.36 6.84 -6.07
CA PHE A 340 45.61 7.05 -6.79
C PHE A 340 45.36 7.66 -8.16
N VAL A 341 46.37 8.36 -8.67
CA VAL A 341 46.38 8.93 -10.01
C VAL A 341 47.74 8.67 -10.67
N ASN A 342 47.72 8.29 -11.94
CA ASN A 342 48.90 8.19 -12.79
C ASN A 342 48.69 9.04 -14.07
N GLU A 343 49.47 8.79 -15.13
CA GLU A 343 49.41 9.56 -16.37
C GLU A 343 48.08 9.35 -17.12
N THR A 344 47.58 8.12 -17.15
CA THR A 344 46.44 7.70 -17.98
C THR A 344 45.25 7.18 -17.19
N ASP A 345 45.39 6.94 -15.88
CA ASP A 345 44.37 6.35 -15.04
C ASP A 345 44.24 7.04 -13.67
N ALA A 346 43.03 6.99 -13.12
CA ALA A 346 42.75 7.38 -11.75
C ALA A 346 41.77 6.39 -11.10
N LEU A 347 42.11 5.88 -9.91
CA LEU A 347 41.18 5.13 -9.08
C LEU A 347 40.43 6.10 -8.18
N ILE A 348 39.10 6.09 -8.30
CA ILE A 348 38.19 6.82 -7.42
C ILE A 348 37.41 5.82 -6.58
N ASP A 349 37.16 6.16 -5.31
CA ASP A 349 36.29 5.40 -4.42
C ASP A 349 35.41 6.34 -3.58
N TRP A 350 34.42 5.73 -2.93
CA TRP A 350 33.40 6.42 -2.13
C TRP A 350 32.77 5.45 -1.13
N ASP A 351 31.95 5.96 -0.21
CA ASP A 351 31.23 5.12 0.74
C ASP A 351 30.12 4.29 0.08
N GLN A 352 29.95 3.04 0.51
CA GLN A 352 28.83 2.22 0.08
C GLN A 352 27.50 2.80 0.62
N VAL A 353 26.54 3.05 -0.28
CA VAL A 353 25.18 3.47 0.09
C VAL A 353 24.29 2.25 0.31
N SER A 354 23.58 2.20 1.43
CA SER A 354 22.62 1.13 1.73
C SER A 354 21.49 1.11 0.70
N GLY A 355 21.21 -0.06 0.12
CA GLY A 355 20.20 -0.23 -0.93
C GLY A 355 20.65 0.19 -2.35
N ALA A 356 21.93 0.56 -2.53
CA ALA A 356 22.48 0.82 -3.85
C ALA A 356 22.60 -0.46 -4.68
N MET A 357 22.10 -0.42 -5.91
CA MET A 357 22.25 -1.48 -6.91
C MET A 357 23.47 -1.24 -7.81
N SER A 358 23.77 0.03 -8.08
CA SER A 358 24.93 0.47 -8.88
C SER A 358 25.20 1.96 -8.66
N TYR A 359 26.28 2.45 -9.28
CA TYR A 359 26.67 3.86 -9.29
C TYR A 359 26.94 4.29 -10.72
N HIS A 360 26.44 5.47 -11.10
CA HIS A 360 26.78 6.14 -12.34
C HIS A 360 27.90 7.13 -12.06
N ILE A 361 28.93 7.14 -12.90
CA ILE A 361 30.08 8.03 -12.82
C ILE A 361 30.03 8.94 -14.03
N ARG A 362 30.21 10.24 -13.81
CA ARG A 362 30.47 11.20 -14.88
C ARG A 362 31.83 11.85 -14.68
N TYR A 363 32.58 12.08 -15.74
CA TYR A 363 33.85 12.81 -15.68
C TYR A 363 34.15 13.58 -16.97
N ARG A 364 34.91 14.67 -16.86
CA ARG A 364 35.36 15.49 -17.99
C ARG A 364 36.61 16.28 -17.65
N ILE A 365 37.27 16.83 -18.66
CA ILE A 365 38.34 17.81 -18.45
C ILE A 365 37.72 19.06 -17.81
N LEU A 366 38.38 19.62 -16.78
CA LEU A 366 37.87 20.77 -16.05
C LEU A 366 37.63 21.95 -17.00
N GLY A 367 36.39 22.45 -17.03
CA GLY A 367 35.97 23.54 -17.91
C GLY A 367 35.42 23.12 -19.27
N ASP A 368 35.52 21.84 -19.64
CA ASP A 368 34.86 21.30 -20.83
C ASP A 368 33.34 21.23 -20.63
N SER A 369 32.55 21.31 -21.70
CA SER A 369 31.09 21.18 -21.65
C SER A 369 30.62 19.73 -21.66
N THR A 370 31.42 18.81 -22.21
CA THR A 370 30.98 17.44 -22.51
C THR A 370 31.37 16.47 -21.38
N TRP A 371 30.42 15.69 -20.88
CA TRP A 371 30.65 14.64 -19.87
C TRP A 371 30.81 13.26 -20.51
N ASN A 372 31.77 12.48 -20.02
CA ASN A 372 31.86 11.04 -20.24
C ASN A 372 31.13 10.32 -19.10
N TYR A 373 30.57 9.13 -19.37
CA TYR A 373 29.75 8.38 -18.41
C TYR A 373 30.21 6.92 -18.30
N ASN A 374 30.23 6.40 -17.07
CA ASN A 374 30.48 5.00 -16.75
C ASN A 374 29.55 4.52 -15.64
N THR A 375 29.57 3.21 -15.38
CA THR A 375 28.81 2.59 -14.30
C THR A 375 29.69 1.62 -13.51
N SER A 376 29.49 1.56 -12.19
CA SER A 376 30.12 0.58 -11.30
C SER A 376 29.07 -0.14 -10.46
N SER A 377 29.24 -1.45 -10.23
CA SER A 377 28.41 -2.23 -9.31
C SER A 377 28.95 -2.21 -7.87
N ILE A 378 30.14 -1.66 -7.66
CA ILE A 378 30.79 -1.51 -6.35
C ILE A 378 31.13 -0.04 -6.11
N ASN A 379 31.60 0.29 -4.91
CA ASN A 379 31.90 1.65 -4.47
C ASN A 379 33.28 2.17 -4.90
N SER A 380 33.78 1.70 -6.04
CA SER A 380 35.03 2.17 -6.66
C SER A 380 35.00 2.03 -8.17
N TYR A 381 35.82 2.83 -8.87
CA TYR A 381 35.97 2.76 -10.32
C TYR A 381 37.35 3.27 -10.78
N ILE A 382 37.93 2.64 -11.79
CA ILE A 382 39.16 3.11 -12.45
C ILE A 382 38.75 3.85 -13.72
N LEU A 383 39.00 5.16 -13.74
CA LEU A 383 38.93 5.97 -14.95
C LEU A 383 40.20 5.73 -15.75
N SER A 384 40.08 5.33 -17.02
CA SER A 384 41.21 4.99 -17.90
C SER A 384 41.18 5.77 -19.22
N GLY A 385 42.34 5.85 -19.88
CA GLY A 385 42.47 6.57 -21.16
C GLY A 385 42.50 8.09 -21.00
N LEU A 386 42.95 8.56 -19.84
CA LEU A 386 43.08 9.98 -19.52
C LEU A 386 44.33 10.59 -20.18
N THR A 387 44.33 11.91 -20.34
CA THR A 387 45.47 12.66 -20.86
C THR A 387 46.37 13.09 -19.70
N GLY A 388 47.69 12.86 -19.81
CA GLY A 388 48.67 13.24 -18.78
C GLY A 388 48.73 14.76 -18.54
N GLY A 389 49.02 15.17 -17.30
CA GLY A 389 49.09 16.58 -16.90
C GLY A 389 47.78 17.36 -16.99
N THR A 390 46.64 16.68 -17.05
CA THR A 390 45.32 17.29 -17.27
C THR A 390 44.47 17.19 -16.01
N THR A 391 43.75 18.27 -15.67
CA THR A 391 42.81 18.28 -14.55
C THR A 391 41.43 17.85 -15.01
N TYR A 392 40.87 16.85 -14.34
CA TYR A 392 39.52 16.35 -14.55
C TYR A 392 38.62 16.73 -13.39
N GLU A 393 37.33 16.94 -13.69
CA GLU A 393 36.27 16.93 -12.69
C GLU A 393 35.39 15.68 -12.89
N PHE A 394 34.89 15.13 -11.78
CA PHE A 394 34.03 13.97 -11.79
C PHE A 394 32.95 14.05 -10.72
N GLY A 395 31.85 13.35 -10.92
CA GLY A 395 30.77 13.21 -9.95
C GLY A 395 30.15 11.83 -10.02
N ILE A 396 29.51 11.40 -8.93
CA ILE A 396 28.92 10.08 -8.80
C ILE A 396 27.44 10.23 -8.43
N GLN A 397 26.60 9.38 -9.01
CA GLN A 397 25.17 9.28 -8.73
C GLN A 397 24.85 7.83 -8.34
N THR A 398 24.26 7.64 -7.16
CA THR A 398 23.79 6.33 -6.69
C THR A 398 22.51 5.94 -7.42
N SER A 399 22.40 4.66 -7.79
CA SER A 399 21.21 4.02 -8.33
C SER A 399 20.66 3.00 -7.33
N CYS A 400 19.41 3.18 -6.91
CA CYS A 400 18.69 2.31 -5.98
C CYS A 400 17.40 1.80 -6.62
N THR A 401 16.73 0.83 -5.99
CA THR A 401 15.38 0.41 -6.41
C THR A 401 14.35 1.54 -6.37
N SER A 402 14.53 2.53 -5.48
CA SER A 402 13.70 3.75 -5.39
C SER A 402 14.00 4.81 -6.47
N GLY A 403 14.99 4.57 -7.33
CA GLY A 403 15.41 5.48 -8.39
C GLY A 403 16.84 6.01 -8.21
N LEU A 404 17.15 7.10 -8.91
CA LEU A 404 18.47 7.73 -8.88
C LEU A 404 18.53 8.82 -7.82
N SER A 405 19.67 8.91 -7.14
CA SER A 405 20.01 10.08 -6.31
C SER A 405 20.33 11.32 -7.18
N ALA A 406 20.53 12.48 -6.56
CA ALA A 406 21.18 13.60 -7.26
C ALA A 406 22.66 13.27 -7.53
N TRP A 407 23.27 13.94 -8.51
CA TRP A 407 24.72 13.87 -8.68
C TRP A 407 25.41 14.47 -7.46
N SER A 408 26.49 13.83 -7.00
CA SER A 408 27.36 14.40 -5.97
C SER A 408 27.93 15.76 -6.42
N PRO A 409 28.37 16.61 -5.48
CA PRO A 409 29.28 17.70 -5.80
C PRO A 409 30.47 17.17 -6.62
N SER A 410 30.90 17.93 -7.64
CA SER A 410 32.07 17.57 -8.44
C SER A 410 33.32 17.53 -7.55
N GLN A 411 34.15 16.51 -7.76
CA GLN A 411 35.51 16.40 -7.22
C GLN A 411 36.53 16.52 -8.35
N ASN A 412 37.76 16.87 -8.01
CA ASN A 412 38.79 17.20 -8.99
C ASN A 412 40.04 16.37 -8.73
N PHE A 413 40.72 15.93 -9.79
CA PHE A 413 42.06 15.37 -9.71
C PHE A 413 42.87 15.77 -10.95
N THR A 414 44.20 15.73 -10.84
CA THR A 414 45.11 16.06 -11.95
C THR A 414 45.99 14.86 -12.23
N THR A 415 46.01 14.39 -13.48
CA THR A 415 46.89 13.30 -13.92
C THR A 415 48.36 13.71 -13.84
N THR A 416 49.25 12.76 -13.56
CA THR A 416 50.68 13.06 -13.56
C THR A 416 51.13 13.41 -14.97
N SER A 417 52.07 14.35 -15.11
CA SER A 417 52.64 14.66 -16.41
C SER A 417 53.43 13.46 -16.96
N PRO A 418 53.48 13.29 -18.30
CA PRO A 418 54.37 12.31 -18.92
C PRO A 418 55.80 12.53 -18.44
N ALA A 419 56.51 11.45 -18.13
CA ALA A 419 57.93 11.55 -17.79
C ALA A 419 58.66 12.28 -18.94
N PRO A 420 59.49 13.30 -18.66
CA PRO A 420 60.22 14.00 -19.71
C PRO A 420 61.08 13.00 -20.48
N ILE A 421 60.81 12.87 -21.77
CA ILE A 421 61.59 12.04 -22.68
C ILE A 421 63.04 12.57 -22.67
N CYS A 422 64.00 11.73 -22.28
CA CYS A 422 65.41 12.02 -22.46
C CYS A 422 65.69 12.20 -23.95
N ALA A 423 65.87 13.45 -24.41
CA ALA A 423 66.21 13.70 -25.80
C ALA A 423 67.58 13.10 -26.13
N ILE A 424 67.66 12.44 -27.29
CA ILE A 424 68.90 11.82 -27.79
C ILE A 424 69.96 12.92 -27.97
N PRO A 425 71.13 12.84 -27.31
CA PRO A 425 72.21 13.79 -27.51
C PRO A 425 72.73 13.71 -28.95
N VAL A 426 72.89 14.86 -29.60
CA VAL A 426 73.53 14.94 -30.91
C VAL A 426 75.04 15.12 -30.68
N VAL A 427 75.81 14.10 -31.02
CA VAL A 427 77.28 14.13 -30.92
C VAL A 427 77.83 15.12 -31.94
N LEU A 428 78.64 16.07 -31.48
CA LEU A 428 79.37 17.03 -32.31
C LEU A 428 80.74 16.44 -32.70
N PRO A 429 81.40 16.95 -33.77
CA PRO A 429 82.74 16.53 -34.12
C PRO A 429 83.70 16.61 -32.93
N ALA A 430 84.51 15.57 -32.72
CA ALA A 430 85.51 15.54 -31.66
C ALA A 430 86.53 16.67 -31.83
N GLN A 431 86.96 17.25 -30.70
CA GLN A 431 87.88 18.38 -30.65
C GLN A 431 89.16 17.97 -29.90
N ASN A 432 90.24 18.76 -30.00
CA ASN A 432 91.50 18.53 -29.28
C ASN A 432 92.05 17.10 -29.39
N ILE A 433 92.05 16.55 -30.60
CA ILE A 433 92.54 15.19 -30.86
C ILE A 433 94.07 15.19 -30.79
N THR A 434 94.63 14.31 -29.97
CA THR A 434 96.06 14.03 -29.84
C THR A 434 96.31 12.54 -30.10
N GLU A 435 97.56 12.08 -29.98
CA GLU A 435 97.91 10.67 -30.10
C GLU A 435 97.15 9.75 -29.12
N ASN A 436 96.78 10.25 -27.94
CA ASN A 436 96.22 9.44 -26.85
C ASN A 436 94.93 10.02 -26.23
N SER A 437 94.35 11.08 -26.81
CA SER A 437 93.11 11.67 -26.27
C SER A 437 92.30 12.41 -27.34
N ALA A 438 90.98 12.52 -27.11
CA ALA A 438 90.07 13.34 -27.88
C ALA A 438 88.95 13.85 -26.96
N ASN A 439 88.50 15.08 -27.16
CA ASN A 439 87.35 15.63 -26.46
C ASN A 439 86.07 15.36 -27.24
N ILE A 440 85.15 14.60 -26.63
CA ILE A 440 83.81 14.34 -27.19
C ILE A 440 82.84 15.38 -26.63
N ILE A 441 82.16 16.09 -27.53
CA ILE A 441 81.19 17.14 -27.19
C ILE A 441 79.84 16.75 -27.79
N TRP A 442 78.75 16.99 -27.08
CA TRP A 442 77.38 16.83 -27.58
C TRP A 442 76.55 18.04 -27.17
N ASN A 443 75.43 18.27 -27.86
CA ASN A 443 74.49 19.30 -27.42
C ASN A 443 73.73 18.86 -26.15
N VAL A 444 73.56 19.78 -25.20
CA VAL A 444 72.58 19.63 -24.13
C VAL A 444 71.22 20.04 -24.69
N SER A 445 70.28 19.11 -24.75
CA SER A 445 68.87 19.49 -24.89
C SER A 445 68.46 20.20 -23.59
N ASN A 446 67.77 21.34 -23.71
CA ASN A 446 67.60 22.34 -22.66
C ASN A 446 66.81 21.92 -21.40
N ASN A 447 66.67 20.62 -21.09
CA ASN A 447 65.94 20.14 -19.90
C ASN A 447 66.47 18.82 -19.29
N SER A 448 67.65 18.30 -19.67
CA SER A 448 68.15 17.06 -19.06
C SER A 448 69.05 17.33 -17.85
N THR A 449 68.52 17.18 -16.64
CA THR A 449 69.31 17.03 -15.38
C THR A 449 69.84 15.60 -15.20
N GLY A 450 70.11 14.88 -16.30
CA GLY A 450 70.47 13.47 -16.30
C GLY A 450 71.97 13.20 -16.45
N THR A 451 72.40 11.98 -16.11
CA THR A 451 73.75 11.47 -16.38
C THR A 451 73.86 10.89 -17.80
N TYR A 452 74.94 11.19 -18.52
CA TYR A 452 75.21 10.62 -19.84
C TYR A 452 76.09 9.37 -19.75
N LEU A 453 75.78 8.36 -20.57
CA LEU A 453 76.61 7.16 -20.76
C LEU A 453 77.37 7.28 -22.09
N LEU A 454 78.68 7.52 -22.00
CA LEU A 454 79.56 7.55 -23.17
C LEU A 454 80.12 6.14 -23.45
N ARG A 455 80.01 5.67 -24.69
CA ARG A 455 80.69 4.47 -25.18
C ARG A 455 81.54 4.83 -26.40
N TYR A 456 82.77 4.34 -26.46
CA TYR A 456 83.66 4.51 -27.60
C TYR A 456 84.31 3.18 -27.98
N ARG A 457 84.75 3.04 -29.24
CA ARG A 457 85.49 1.88 -29.75
C ARG A 457 86.45 2.31 -30.85
N LEU A 458 87.47 1.50 -31.11
CA LEU A 458 88.30 1.64 -32.32
C LEU A 458 87.44 1.34 -33.55
N GLN A 459 87.50 2.21 -34.54
CA GLN A 459 86.85 1.98 -35.82
C GLN A 459 87.54 0.77 -36.48
N ASN A 460 86.82 -0.36 -36.57
CA ASN A 460 87.28 -1.67 -37.06
C ASN A 460 88.11 -2.54 -36.08
N GLY A 461 88.11 -2.23 -34.79
CA GLY A 461 88.58 -3.17 -33.76
C GLY A 461 87.48 -4.16 -33.36
N GLY A 462 87.73 -5.46 -33.50
CA GLY A 462 86.81 -6.52 -33.05
C GLY A 462 86.50 -6.43 -31.55
N LEU A 463 85.33 -6.93 -31.16
CA LEU A 463 84.84 -6.97 -29.78
C LEU A 463 85.87 -7.64 -28.85
N GLY A 464 86.32 -6.89 -27.83
CA GLY A 464 87.02 -7.41 -26.66
C GLY A 464 86.17 -7.17 -25.42
#